data_AF-A0A2K9MGM0-F1
#
_entry.id   AF-A0A2K9MGM0-F1
#
_cell.length_a   1.000
_cell.length_b   1.000
_cell.length_c   1.000
_cell.angle_alpha   90.00
_cell.angle_beta   90.00
_cell.angle_gamma   90.00
#
_symmetry.space_group_name_H-M   'P 1'
#
loop_
_entity.id
_entity.type
_entity.pdbx_description
1 polymer ?
#
loop_
_entity_poly.entity_id
_entity_poly.type
_entity_poly.pdbx_seq_one_letter_code
_entity_poly.pdbx_strand_id
1 'polypeptide(L)'
;MTPPRSDLGFVRMPDAEFEAMLARAAEKGAKRALADVGLDGEEAALDIRDLRSLLDCIRLVRRTAMQTAVRIITTGVMLALLAGIAIKLKIFGGAP
;
A
#
# COMPACT_ATOMS: atom_id res chain seq x y z
N MET A 1 52.46 -18.75 -18.48
CA MET A 1 51.83 -20.04 -18.12
C MET A 1 50.35 -19.94 -18.46
N THR A 2 49.92 -20.63 -19.50
CA THR A 2 48.53 -20.66 -19.94
C THR A 2 47.77 -21.64 -19.04
N PRO A 3 46.63 -21.27 -18.44
CA PRO A 3 45.89 -22.19 -17.59
C PRO A 3 45.39 -23.39 -18.42
N PRO A 4 45.42 -24.61 -17.85
CA PRO A 4 44.97 -25.81 -18.55
C PRO A 4 43.47 -25.68 -18.86
N ARG A 5 43.12 -25.62 -20.15
CA ARG A 5 41.73 -25.70 -20.61
C ARG A 5 41.30 -27.16 -20.48
N SER A 6 40.31 -27.42 -19.63
CA SER A 6 39.57 -28.69 -19.68
C SER A 6 38.78 -28.73 -20.99
N ASP A 7 39.02 -29.75 -21.80
CA ASP A 7 38.49 -29.95 -23.17
C ASP A 7 36.95 -30.11 -23.27
N LEU A 8 36.20 -29.79 -22.20
CA LEU A 8 34.74 -29.89 -22.12
C LEU A 8 34.04 -28.57 -21.75
N GLY A 9 34.77 -27.45 -21.65
CA GLY A 9 34.17 -26.14 -21.32
C GLY A 9 33.65 -26.00 -19.89
N PHE A 10 33.79 -27.04 -19.06
CA PHE A 10 33.43 -27.01 -17.64
C PHE A 10 34.64 -26.67 -16.77
N VAL A 11 34.46 -25.74 -15.84
CA VAL A 11 35.45 -25.37 -14.83
C VAL A 11 35.25 -26.29 -13.61
N ARG A 12 36.32 -26.97 -13.18
CA ARG A 12 36.34 -27.72 -11.91
C ARG A 12 36.89 -26.83 -10.81
N MET A 13 36.17 -26.76 -9.70
CA MET A 13 36.59 -26.05 -8.48
C MET A 13 36.12 -26.85 -7.26
N PRO A 14 36.74 -26.65 -6.08
CA PRO A 14 36.29 -27.26 -4.84
C PRO A 14 34.88 -26.81 -4.46
N ASP A 15 34.09 -27.69 -3.84
CA ASP A 15 32.70 -27.41 -3.45
C ASP A 15 32.57 -26.15 -2.59
N ALA A 16 33.48 -25.95 -1.64
CA ALA A 16 33.49 -24.75 -0.79
C ALA A 16 33.68 -23.45 -1.58
N GLU A 17 34.49 -23.47 -2.64
CA GLU A 17 34.70 -22.30 -3.50
C GLU A 17 33.46 -22.02 -4.37
N PHE A 18 32.82 -23.09 -4.86
CA PHE A 18 31.58 -23.00 -5.60
C PHE A 18 30.44 -22.45 -4.75
N GLU A 19 30.26 -22.96 -3.53
CA GLU A 19 29.27 -22.46 -2.57
C GLU A 19 29.52 -20.99 -2.22
N ALA A 20 30.77 -20.60 -1.99
CA ALA A 20 31.12 -19.22 -1.71
C ALA A 20 30.83 -18.28 -2.90
N MET A 21 30.95 -18.78 -4.13
CA MET A 21 30.61 -18.03 -5.33
C MET A 21 29.08 -17.89 -5.48
N LEU A 22 28.33 -18.97 -5.25
CA LEU A 22 26.86 -18.96 -5.24
C LEU A 22 26.30 -18.03 -4.17
N ALA A 23 26.83 -18.08 -2.95
CA ALA A 23 26.41 -17.22 -1.85
C ALA A 23 26.60 -15.73 -2.19
N ARG A 24 27.75 -15.37 -2.77
CA ARG A 24 28.03 -14.00 -3.22
C ARG A 24 27.11 -13.56 -4.36
N ALA A 25 26.82 -14.44 -5.31
CA ALA A 25 25.88 -14.15 -6.39
C ALA A 25 24.46 -13.93 -5.86
N ALA A 26 24.00 -14.77 -4.92
CA ALA A 26 22.71 -14.65 -4.28
C ALA A 26 22.60 -13.36 -3.45
N GLU A 27 23.61 -13.03 -2.65
CA GLU A 27 23.65 -11.80 -1.86
C GLU A 27 23.59 -10.56 -2.78
N LYS A 28 24.37 -10.55 -3.86
CA LYS A 28 24.38 -9.44 -4.82
C LYS A 28 23.04 -9.31 -5.56
N GLY A 29 22.42 -10.43 -5.91
CA GLY A 29 21.08 -10.47 -6.48
C GLY A 29 20.02 -9.93 -5.53
N ALA A 30 20.06 -10.35 -4.26
CA ALA A 30 19.15 -9.88 -3.22
C ALA A 30 19.29 -8.37 -2.98
N LYS A 31 20.53 -7.86 -2.83
CA LYS A 31 20.79 -6.42 -2.69
C LYS A 31 20.27 -5.61 -3.88
N ARG A 32 20.45 -6.12 -5.10
CA ARG A 32 19.93 -5.46 -6.32
C ARG A 32 18.41 -5.45 -6.35
N ALA A 33 17.77 -6.56 -6.03
CA ALA A 33 16.31 -6.63 -5.97
C ALA A 33 15.73 -5.68 -4.91
N LEU A 34 16.38 -5.56 -3.74
CA LEU A 34 16.00 -4.59 -2.71
C LEU A 34 16.17 -3.16 -3.19
N ALA A 35 17.28 -2.83 -3.87
CA ALA A 35 17.49 -1.50 -4.44
C ALA A 35 16.46 -1.15 -5.53
N ASP A 36 16.10 -2.10 -6.39
CA ASP A 36 15.10 -1.90 -7.45
C ASP A 36 13.71 -1.54 -6.89
N VAL A 37 13.40 -1.97 -5.65
CA VAL A 37 12.16 -1.61 -4.94
C VAL A 37 12.36 -0.47 -3.91
N GLY A 38 13.54 0.15 -3.87
CA GLY A 38 13.86 1.27 -2.97
C GLY A 38 14.03 0.88 -1.49
N LEU A 39 14.39 -0.39 -1.22
CA LEU A 39 14.54 -0.96 0.12
C LEU A 39 16.01 -1.28 0.49
N ASP A 40 16.96 -0.57 -0.09
CA ASP A 40 18.40 -0.75 0.11
C ASP A 40 19.00 0.11 1.25
N GLY A 41 18.23 1.05 1.80
CA GLY A 41 18.63 1.88 2.95
C GLY A 41 18.30 1.25 4.31
N GLU A 42 19.08 1.59 5.34
CA GLU A 42 18.82 1.22 6.76
C GLU A 42 17.44 1.71 7.25
N GLU A 43 16.96 2.82 6.68
CA GLU A 43 15.66 3.43 7.00
C GLU A 43 14.48 2.75 6.29
N ALA A 44 14.73 1.91 5.28
CA ALA A 44 13.67 1.27 4.49
C ALA A 44 12.72 0.40 5.33
N ALA A 45 13.25 -0.26 6.37
CA ALA A 45 12.45 -1.06 7.29
C ALA A 45 11.50 -0.21 8.16
N LEU A 46 11.89 1.02 8.48
CA LEU A 46 11.08 1.99 9.22
C LEU A 46 10.00 2.58 8.31
N ASP A 47 10.38 3.00 7.11
CA ASP A 47 9.46 3.59 6.14
C ASP A 47 8.33 2.63 5.73
N ILE A 48 8.62 1.34 5.53
CA ILE A 48 7.57 0.34 5.25
C ILE A 48 6.54 0.26 6.39
N ARG A 49 7.02 0.33 7.64
CA ARG A 49 6.17 0.24 8.83
C ARG A 49 5.29 1.49 8.97
N ASP A 50 5.84 2.66 8.64
CA ASP A 50 5.11 3.91 8.66
C ASP A 50 4.09 3.99 7.51
N LEU A 51 4.44 3.53 6.30
CA LEU A 51 3.50 3.43 5.19
C LEU A 51 2.32 2.51 5.51
N ARG A 52 2.55 1.38 6.19
CA ARG A 52 1.47 0.51 6.67
C ARG A 52 0.58 1.23 7.67
N SER A 53 1.18 1.95 8.62
CA SER A 53 0.44 2.75 9.60
C SER A 53 -0.43 3.83 8.92
N LEU A 54 0.11 4.52 7.91
CA LEU A 54 -0.63 5.52 7.13
C LEU A 54 -1.77 4.91 6.32
N LEU A 55 -1.57 3.74 5.70
CA LEU A 55 -2.63 3.04 4.97
C LEU A 55 -3.77 2.62 5.90
N ASP A 56 -3.44 2.15 7.10
CA ASP A 56 -4.44 1.80 8.11
C ASP A 56 -5.19 3.05 8.60
N CYS A 57 -4.50 4.18 8.77
CA CYS A 57 -5.13 5.48 9.02
C CYS A 57 -6.09 5.89 7.88
N ILE A 58 -5.69 5.73 6.61
CA ILE A 58 -6.55 6.07 5.46
C ILE A 58 -7.81 5.21 5.43
N ARG A 59 -7.70 3.91 5.72
CA ARG A 59 -8.88 3.02 5.82
C ARG A 59 -9.84 3.48 6.92
N LEU A 60 -9.29 3.85 8.08
CA LEU A 60 -10.07 4.35 9.20
C LEU A 60 -10.76 5.68 8.84
N VAL A 61 -10.04 6.62 8.23
CA VAL A 61 -10.60 7.89 7.76
C VAL A 61 -11.71 7.67 6.74
N ARG A 62 -11.53 6.76 5.77
CA ARG A 62 -12.56 6.45 4.77
C ARG A 62 -13.86 5.94 5.43
N ARG A 63 -13.74 5.08 6.44
CA ARG A 63 -14.92 4.55 7.17
C ARG A 63 -15.67 5.68 7.87
N THR A 64 -14.94 6.55 8.57
CA THR A 64 -15.51 7.70 9.28
C THR A 64 -16.12 8.72 8.31
N ALA A 65 -15.44 9.01 7.19
CA ALA A 65 -15.93 9.92 6.16
C ALA A 65 -17.24 9.42 5.54
N MET A 66 -17.31 8.12 5.20
CA MET A 66 -18.54 7.52 4.68
C MET A 66 -19.68 7.58 5.69
N GLN A 67 -19.41 7.29 6.96
CA GLN A 67 -20.42 7.37 8.02
C GLN A 67 -20.94 8.81 8.20
N THR A 68 -20.05 9.81 8.16
CA THR A 68 -20.42 11.22 8.22
C THR A 68 -21.23 11.64 6.99
N ALA A 69 -20.83 11.21 5.79
CA ALA A 69 -21.55 11.49 4.56
C ALA A 69 -22.98 10.93 4.61
N VAL A 70 -23.15 9.66 4.98
CA VAL A 70 -24.47 9.04 5.16
C VAL A 70 -25.29 9.80 6.20
N ARG A 71 -24.68 10.20 7.33
CA ARG A 71 -25.37 10.95 8.37
C ARG A 71 -25.84 12.31 7.87
N ILE A 72 -24.99 13.06 7.17
CA ILE A 72 -25.34 14.37 6.59
C ILE A 72 -26.45 14.21 5.56
N ILE A 73 -26.39 13.20 4.69
CA ILE A 73 -27.43 12.92 3.70
C ILE A 73 -28.76 12.63 4.40
N THR A 74 -28.79 11.71 5.37
CA THR A 74 -30.02 11.36 6.09
C THR A 74 -30.60 12.57 6.85
N THR A 75 -29.76 13.34 7.54
CA THR A 75 -30.19 14.56 8.23
C THR A 75 -30.71 15.60 7.25
N GLY A 76 -30.04 15.79 6.11
CA GLY A 76 -30.46 16.70 5.05
C GLY A 76 -31.82 16.30 4.46
N VAL A 77 -32.03 15.01 4.18
CA VAL A 77 -33.31 14.47 3.70
C VAL A 77 -34.41 14.70 4.73
N MET A 78 -34.17 14.38 6.00
CA MET A 78 -35.17 14.58 7.06
C MET A 78 -35.54 16.06 7.21
N LEU A 79 -34.56 16.97 7.19
CA LEU A 79 -34.81 18.41 7.23
C LEU A 79 -35.58 18.91 6.01
N ALA A 80 -35.25 18.42 4.81
CA ALA A 80 -35.95 18.77 3.58
C ALA A 80 -37.42 18.31 3.62
N LEU A 81 -37.69 17.11 4.15
CA LEU A 81 -39.05 16.60 4.31
C LEU A 81 -39.86 17.45 5.31
N LEU A 82 -39.28 17.77 6.47
CA LEU A 82 -39.94 18.63 7.47
C LEU A 82 -40.24 20.02 6.92
N ALA A 83 -39.28 20.63 6.22
CA ALA A 83 -39.46 21.93 5.57
C ALA A 83 -40.55 21.86 4.48
N GLY A 84 -40.55 20.82 3.66
CA GLY A 84 -41.56 20.61 2.61
C GLY A 84 -42.98 20.46 3.19
N ILE A 85 -43.13 19.69 4.26
CA ILE A 85 -44.43 19.53 4.96
C ILE A 85 -44.87 20.87 5.56
N ALA A 86 -43.97 21.61 6.23
CA ALA A 86 -44.30 22.91 6.81
C ALA A 86 -44.76 23.92 5.76
N ILE A 87 -44.09 23.98 4.60
CA ILE A 87 -44.48 24.84 3.48
C ILE A 87 -45.83 24.39 2.92
N LYS A 88 -46.01 23.08 2.67
CA LYS A 88 -47.28 22.55 2.16
C LYS A 88 -48.44 22.84 3.12
N LEU A 89 -48.25 22.65 4.42
CA LEU A 89 -49.26 22.97 5.44
C LEU A 89 -49.52 24.47 5.55
N LYS A 90 -48.51 25.34 5.38
CA LYS A 90 -48.73 26.80 5.36
C LYS A 90 -49.48 27.27 4.11
N ILE A 91 -49.24 26.63 2.97
CA ILE A 91 -49.92 26.94 1.70
C ILE A 91 -51.35 26.40 1.70
N PHE A 92 -51.58 25.19 2.20
CA PHE A 92 -52.92 24.56 2.26
C PHE A 92 -53.73 24.94 3.50
N GLY A 93 -53.07 25.40 4.57
CA GLY A 93 -53.67 25.92 5.79
C GLY A 93 -53.77 27.45 5.82
N GLY A 94 -53.50 28.12 4.68
CA GLY A 94 -53.96 29.48 4.45
C GLY A 94 -55.47 29.49 4.46
N ALA A 95 -56.03 29.89 5.60
CA ALA A 95 -57.44 29.86 5.94
C ALA A 95 -58.33 30.71 4.99
N PRO A 96 -59.66 30.50 4.94
CA PRO A 96 -60.57 31.64 4.94
C PRO A 96 -60.47 32.45 6.25
#